data_AF-A0A3D0UT89-F1
#
_entry.id   AF-A0A3D0UT89-F1
#
_cell.length_a   1.000
_cell.length_b   1.000
_cell.length_c   1.000
_cell.angle_alpha   90.00
_cell.angle_beta   90.00
_cell.angle_gamma   90.00
#
_symmetry.space_group_name_H-M   'P 1'
#
loop_
_entity.id
_entity.type
_entity.pdbx_description
1 polymer ?
#
loop_
_entity_poly.entity_id
_entity_poly.type
_entity_poly.pdbx_seq_one_letter_code
_entity_poly.pdbx_strand_id
1 'polypeptide(L)'
;MYLLFEKLVFMFNYNLYHCVSRYTMNSLRTLYRIPDKSIEVVYNGVDTDFWSSQQVSEDEILDWKKKNTWNGRYVVLYYGHAGKSK
;
A
#
# COMPACT_ATOMS: atom_id res chain seq x y z
N MET A 1 5.02 -22.83 -0.31
CA MET A 1 6.20 -22.32 -1.04
C MET A 1 6.55 -20.88 -0.63
N TYR A 2 5.59 -19.95 -0.64
CA TYR A 2 5.84 -18.53 -0.28
C TYR A 2 6.35 -18.28 1.15
N LEU A 3 5.67 -18.83 2.17
CA LEU A 3 6.10 -18.70 3.58
C LEU A 3 7.50 -19.27 3.86
N LEU A 4 7.94 -20.26 3.08
CA LEU A 4 9.28 -20.82 3.21
C LEU A 4 10.33 -19.82 2.71
N PHE A 5 10.09 -19.24 1.54
CA PHE A 5 10.97 -18.22 0.97
C PHE A 5 11.02 -16.95 1.84
N GLU A 6 9.86 -16.49 2.31
CA GLU A 6 9.77 -15.35 3.21
C GLU A 6 10.54 -15.59 4.52
N LYS A 7 10.39 -16.78 5.12
CA LYS A 7 11.20 -17.19 6.27
C LYS A 7 12.69 -17.20 5.97
N LEU A 8 13.12 -17.68 4.79
CA LEU A 8 14.53 -17.68 4.38
C LEU A 8 15.09 -16.26 4.27
N VAL A 9 14.32 -15.31 3.74
CA VAL A 9 14.74 -13.90 3.69
C VAL A 9 14.95 -13.34 5.11
N PHE A 10 14.07 -13.68 6.05
CA PHE A 10 14.18 -13.23 7.44
C PHE A 10 15.13 -14.08 8.31
N MET A 11 15.71 -15.15 7.79
CA MET A 11 16.82 -15.86 8.44
C MET A 11 18.16 -15.09 8.33
N PHE A 12 18.26 -14.15 7.38
CA PHE A 12 19.39 -13.25 7.34
C PHE A 12 19.28 -12.21 8.46
N ASN A 13 20.35 -12.09 9.25
CA ASN A 13 20.45 -11.10 10.31
C ASN A 13 20.74 -9.73 9.71
N TYR A 14 19.70 -8.94 9.49
CA TYR A 14 19.85 -7.52 9.17
C TYR A 14 19.96 -6.71 10.46
N ASN A 15 20.71 -5.61 10.39
CA ASN A 15 20.87 -4.71 11.53
C ASN A 15 19.59 -3.93 11.83
N LEU A 16 18.80 -3.65 10.79
CA LEU A 16 17.59 -2.84 10.84
C LEU A 16 16.58 -3.32 9.80
N TYR A 17 15.31 -3.38 10.20
CA TYR A 17 14.18 -3.71 9.36
C TYR A 17 13.22 -2.52 9.31
N HIS A 18 13.08 -1.89 8.13
CA HIS A 18 12.09 -0.83 7.93
C HIS A 18 10.72 -1.42 7.59
N CYS A 19 9.70 -1.00 8.34
CA CYS A 19 8.32 -1.39 8.15
C CYS A 19 7.49 -0.18 7.73
N VAL A 20 6.65 -0.35 6.69
CA VAL A 20 5.78 0.73 6.20
C VAL A 20 4.49 0.91 7.03
N SER A 21 4.27 0.04 8.01
CA SER A 21 3.10 0.09 8.89
C SER A 21 3.35 -0.66 10.20
N ARG A 22 2.54 -0.34 11.22
CA ARG A 22 2.51 -1.11 12.48
C ARG A 22 2.03 -2.55 12.30
N TYR A 23 1.20 -2.79 11.28
CA TYR A 23 0.75 -4.14 10.95
C TYR A 23 1.95 -5.00 10.51
N THR A 24 2.75 -4.52 9.56
CA THR A 24 3.95 -5.22 9.10
C THR A 24 4.96 -5.42 10.23
N MET A 25 5.16 -4.41 11.09
CA MET A 25 6.00 -4.54 12.29
C MET A 25 5.54 -5.69 13.19
N ASN A 26 4.23 -5.78 13.47
CA ASN A 26 3.69 -6.85 14.29
C ASN A 26 3.87 -8.23 13.65
N SER A 27 3.75 -8.33 12.31
CA SER A 27 4.06 -9.58 11.60
C SER A 27 5.54 -9.97 11.76
N LEU A 28 6.48 -9.03 11.66
CA LEU A 28 7.92 -9.29 11.90
C LEU A 28 8.20 -9.80 13.32
N ARG A 29 7.55 -9.19 14.32
CA ARG A 29 7.69 -9.57 15.73
C ARG A 29 7.11 -10.95 16.01
N THR A 30 5.91 -11.23 15.51
CA THR A 30 5.15 -12.43 15.88
C THR A 30 5.52 -13.66 15.05
N LEU A 31 5.67 -13.50 13.73
CA LEU A 31 5.91 -14.62 12.81
C LEU A 31 7.40 -14.96 12.70
N TYR A 32 8.26 -13.95 12.76
CA TYR A 32 9.71 -14.09 12.53
C TYR A 32 10.56 -13.84 13.78
N ARG A 33 9.95 -13.46 14.91
CA ARG A 33 10.63 -13.22 16.21
C ARG A 33 11.78 -12.20 16.12
N ILE A 34 11.66 -11.24 15.21
CA ILE A 34 12.63 -10.14 15.08
C ILE A 34 12.48 -9.22 16.31
N PRO A 35 13.59 -8.87 17.00
CA PRO A 35 13.53 -8.07 18.22
C PRO A 35 13.17 -6.61 17.92
N ASP A 36 12.38 -5.99 18.81
CA ASP A 36 11.87 -4.62 18.61
C ASP A 36 12.99 -3.59 18.37
N LYS A 37 14.17 -3.78 18.98
CA LYS A 37 15.33 -2.90 18.81
C LYS A 37 15.89 -2.83 17.38
N SER A 38 15.57 -3.80 16.52
CA SER A 38 16.00 -3.85 15.13
C SER A 38 14.88 -3.53 14.15
N ILE A 39 13.71 -3.07 14.62
CA ILE A 39 12.58 -2.74 13.75
C ILE A 39 12.25 -1.27 13.89
N GLU A 40 12.14 -0.59 12.76
CA GLU A 40 11.72 0.80 12.68
C GLU A 40 10.51 0.93 11.76
N VAL A 41 9.51 1.70 12.20
CA VAL A 41 8.33 1.97 11.38
C VAL A 41 8.50 3.30 10.69
N VAL A 42 8.59 3.27 9.37
CA VAL A 42 8.65 4.44 8.50
C VAL A 42 7.44 4.40 7.59
N TYR A 43 6.44 5.21 7.89
CA TYR A 43 5.20 5.24 7.09
C TYR A 43 5.50 5.73 5.67
N ASN A 44 4.88 5.06 4.69
CA ASN A 44 4.97 5.52 3.31
C ASN A 44 4.39 6.94 3.21
N GLY A 45 5.15 7.82 2.55
CA GLY A 45 4.61 9.09 2.07
C GLY A 45 3.68 8.86 0.87
N VAL A 46 2.88 9.88 0.58
CA VAL A 46 2.16 10.01 -0.69
C VAL A 46 2.75 11.23 -1.38
N ASP A 47 3.06 11.11 -2.66
CA ASP A 47 3.46 12.24 -3.48
C ASP A 47 2.25 13.16 -3.68
N THR A 48 2.17 14.22 -2.88
CA THR A 48 1.05 15.15 -2.88
C THR A 48 1.01 16.01 -4.13
N ASP A 49 2.15 16.19 -4.80
CA ASP A 49 2.21 16.95 -6.04
C ASP A 49 1.63 16.12 -7.16
N PHE A 50 1.97 14.83 -7.25
CA PHE A 50 1.35 13.91 -8.19
C PHE A 50 -0.15 13.67 -7.88
N TRP A 51 -0.49 13.48 -6.60
CA TRP A 51 -1.87 13.20 -6.14
C TRP A 51 -2.62 14.47 -5.70
N SER A 52 -2.50 15.56 -6.46
CA SER A 52 -3.16 16.82 -6.14
C SER A 52 -4.54 16.93 -6.79
N SER A 53 -5.55 17.30 -6.00
CA SER A 53 -6.88 17.63 -6.53
C SER A 53 -6.90 18.88 -7.41
N GLN A 54 -5.87 19.73 -7.32
CA GLN A 54 -5.75 20.94 -8.13
C GLN A 54 -5.31 20.64 -9.56
N GLN A 55 -4.78 19.43 -9.82
CA GLN A 55 -4.36 19.02 -11.16
C GLN A 55 -5.48 18.40 -12.00
N VAL A 56 -6.69 18.26 -11.44
CA VAL A 56 -7.84 17.66 -12.11
C VAL A 56 -8.99 18.66 -12.11
N SER A 57 -9.47 19.04 -13.30
CA SER A 57 -10.60 19.96 -13.40
C SER A 57 -11.95 19.25 -13.24
N GLU A 58 -12.93 19.95 -12.68
CA GLU A 58 -14.30 19.42 -12.57
C GLU A 58 -14.92 19.15 -13.95
N ASP A 59 -14.60 19.98 -14.93
CA ASP A 59 -15.05 19.83 -16.32
C ASP A 59 -14.51 18.53 -16.94
N GLU A 60 -13.23 18.21 -16.74
CA GLU A 60 -12.66 16.94 -17.19
C GLU A 60 -13.33 15.72 -16.53
N ILE A 61 -13.66 15.83 -15.23
CA ILE A 61 -14.40 14.77 -14.51
C ILE A 61 -15.79 14.59 -15.10
N LEU A 62 -16.51 15.69 -15.38
CA LEU A 62 -17.85 15.65 -15.98
C LEU A 62 -17.81 15.08 -17.39
N ASP A 63 -16.84 15.49 -18.21
CA ASP A 63 -16.65 14.96 -19.55
C ASP A 63 -16.32 13.47 -19.53
N TRP A 64 -15.46 13.03 -18.60
CA TRP A 64 -15.14 11.63 -18.44
C TRP A 64 -16.35 10.81 -17.98
N LYS A 65 -17.14 11.32 -17.03
CA LYS A 65 -18.39 10.67 -16.60
C LYS A 65 -19.41 10.61 -17.73
N LYS A 66 -19.54 11.65 -18.56
CA LYS A 66 -20.43 11.66 -19.73
C LYS A 66 -20.00 10.61 -20.76
N LYS A 67 -18.71 10.56 -21.10
CA LYS A 67 -18.13 9.59 -22.05
C LYS A 67 -18.33 8.13 -21.61
N ASN A 68 -18.29 7.88 -20.30
CA ASN A 68 -18.47 6.54 -19.74
C ASN A 68 -19.90 6.25 -19.26
N THR A 69 -20.87 7.13 -19.57
CA THR A 69 -22.29 6.94 -19.23
C THR A 69 -22.58 6.90 -17.71
N TRP A 70 -21.75 7.57 -16.91
CA TRP A 70 -21.81 7.59 -15.44
C TRP A 70 -22.43 8.86 -14.86
N ASN A 71 -22.95 9.78 -15.69
CA ASN A 71 -23.62 10.98 -15.21
C ASN A 71 -24.83 10.65 -14.33
N GLY A 72 -24.92 11.31 -13.17
CA GLY A 72 -25.99 11.10 -12.19
C GLY A 72 -25.88 9.82 -11.36
N ARG A 73 -24.77 9.07 -11.46
CA ARG A 73 -24.54 7.84 -10.70
C ARG A 73 -23.49 8.03 -9.62
N TYR A 74 -23.65 7.32 -8.51
CA TYR A 74 -22.59 7.14 -7.53
C TYR A 74 -21.54 6.18 -8.11
N VAL A 75 -20.27 6.59 -8.13
CA VAL A 75 -19.16 5.84 -8.73
C VAL A 75 -18.25 5.33 -7.62
N VAL A 76 -17.97 4.03 -7.63
CA VAL A 76 -16.97 3.39 -6.75
C VAL A 76 -15.79 2.96 -7.60
N LEU A 77 -14.60 3.42 -7.24
CA LEU A 77 -13.36 2.99 -7.86
C LEU A 77 -12.65 1.98 -6.95
N TYR A 78 -12.34 0.83 -7.51
CA TYR A 78 -11.36 -0.10 -6.95
C TYR A 78 -10.15 -0.12 -7.87
N TYR A 79 -8.97 0.19 -7.33
CA TYR A 79 -7.72 0.18 -8.05
C TYR A 79 -6.67 -0.59 -7.25
N GLY A 80 -6.02 -1.54 -7.90
CA GLY A 80 -5.03 -2.42 -7.29
C GLY A 80 -4.78 -3.63 -8.17
N HIS A 81 -3.73 -4.41 -7.83
CA HIS A 81 -3.45 -5.64 -8.55
C HIS A 81 -4.53 -6.69 -8.24
N ALA A 82 -5.11 -7.29 -9.29
CA ALA A 82 -6.09 -8.35 -9.12
C ALA A 82 -5.39 -9.60 -8.55
N GLY A 83 -5.79 -10.01 -7.35
CA GLY A 83 -5.22 -11.18 -6.68
C GLY A 83 -5.82 -11.37 -5.30
N LYS A 84 -5.65 -12.57 -4.74
CA LYS A 84 -6.01 -12.78 -3.33
C LYS A 84 -5.10 -11.90 -2.47
N SER A 85 -5.72 -10.97 -1.72
CA SER A 85 -5.03 -10.29 -0.62
C SER A 85 -4.57 -11.35 0.38
N LYS A 86 -3.33 -11.21 0.85
CA LYS A 86 -2.71 -12.13 1.81
C LYS A 86 -3.26 -11.94 3.21
#